data_AF-A0A8T4UTF1-F1
#
_entry.id   AF-A0A8T4UTF1-F1
#
_cell.length_a   1.000
_cell.length_b   1.000
_cell.length_c   1.000
_cell.angle_alpha   90.00
_cell.angle_beta   90.00
_cell.angle_gamma   90.00
#
_symmetry.space_group_name_H-M   'P 1'
#
loop_
_entity.id
_entity.type
_entity.pdbx_description
1 polymer ?
#
loop_
_entity_poly.entity_id
_entity_poly.type
_entity_poly.pdbx_seq_one_letter_code
_entity_poly.pdbx_strand_id
1 'polypeptide(L)'
;MKILDFPILRQTYDYDCGAKATEAVLGYYGLDIREEKIIKIAKTTKEGTPINGIKKVAKKYNLKCKAKEMNIEEIKDCINKNIPVILLLQAWTEKKKPNWKEDWVDGHYVVVIGYDKKKMYFEDPSSILRTYLNLKELKDRWHDEDCDGCKFNHYGIVIYGHKKEFNSKKIIHMN
;
A
#
# COMPACT_ATOMS: atom_id res chain seq x y z
N MET A 1 -3.26 15.81 13.35
CA MET A 1 -2.85 14.49 12.82
C MET A 1 -4.11 13.75 12.43
N LYS A 2 -4.17 13.16 11.24
CA LYS A 2 -5.29 12.31 10.81
C LYS A 2 -4.74 10.93 10.47
N ILE A 3 -5.29 9.89 11.08
CA ILE A 3 -4.95 8.49 10.81
C ILE A 3 -6.27 7.72 10.69
N LEU A 4 -6.40 6.94 9.63
CA LEU A 4 -7.54 6.07 9.39
C LEU A 4 -7.46 4.88 10.36
N ASP A 5 -8.61 4.48 10.90
CA ASP A 5 -8.74 3.17 11.52
C ASP A 5 -8.71 2.12 10.39
N PHE A 6 -7.63 1.34 10.34
CA PHE A 6 -7.20 0.51 9.23
C PHE A 6 -6.62 -0.82 9.74
N PRO A 7 -6.85 -1.95 9.05
CA PRO A 7 -6.37 -3.27 9.48
C PRO A 7 -4.84 -3.35 9.51
N ILE A 8 -4.30 -4.06 10.49
CA ILE A 8 -2.86 -4.34 10.62
C ILE A 8 -2.61 -5.75 10.12
N LEU A 9 -1.89 -5.89 9.00
CA LEU A 9 -1.60 -7.18 8.38
C LEU A 9 -0.11 -7.28 8.03
N ARG A 10 0.50 -8.45 8.29
CA ARG A 10 1.89 -8.75 7.97
C ARG A 10 1.97 -9.61 6.71
N GLN A 11 2.90 -9.29 5.82
CA GLN A 11 3.18 -10.10 4.63
C GLN A 11 3.77 -11.46 5.04
N THR A 12 3.49 -12.50 4.25
CA THR A 12 3.90 -13.88 4.58
C THR A 12 5.28 -14.20 4.01
N TYR A 13 5.56 -13.73 2.79
CA TYR A 13 6.80 -13.95 2.06
C TYR A 13 7.55 -12.63 1.88
N ASP A 14 8.77 -12.64 1.34
CA ASP A 14 9.50 -11.41 1.00
C ASP A 14 8.91 -10.68 -0.23
N TYR A 15 8.18 -11.39 -1.09
CA TYR A 15 7.64 -10.88 -2.37
C TYR A 15 6.15 -10.51 -2.38
N ASP A 16 5.39 -10.78 -1.31
CA ASP A 16 3.92 -10.63 -1.31
C ASP A 16 3.43 -9.30 -0.71
N CYS A 17 4.32 -8.32 -0.48
CA CYS A 17 3.98 -7.02 0.08
C CYS A 17 2.84 -6.30 -0.67
N GLY A 18 2.82 -6.34 -2.01
CA GLY A 18 1.73 -5.74 -2.81
C GLY A 18 0.40 -6.48 -2.71
N ALA A 19 0.43 -7.82 -2.57
CA ALA A 19 -0.77 -8.62 -2.32
C ALA A 19 -1.32 -8.35 -0.92
N LYS A 20 -0.46 -8.29 0.10
CA LYS A 20 -0.82 -7.96 1.48
C LYS A 20 -1.35 -6.54 1.64
N ALA A 21 -0.71 -5.55 1.00
CA ALA A 21 -1.21 -4.18 0.96
C ALA A 21 -2.62 -4.11 0.34
N THR A 22 -2.84 -4.89 -0.73
CA THR A 22 -4.17 -5.00 -1.36
C THR A 22 -5.17 -5.67 -0.42
N GLU A 23 -4.80 -6.75 0.27
CA GLU A 23 -5.62 -7.43 1.28
C GLU A 23 -6.07 -6.45 2.37
N ALA A 24 -5.15 -5.65 2.90
CA ALA A 24 -5.45 -4.67 3.93
C ALA A 24 -6.46 -3.60 3.44
N VAL A 25 -6.31 -3.13 2.20
CA VAL A 25 -7.26 -2.18 1.60
C VAL A 25 -8.63 -2.82 1.34
N LEU A 26 -8.69 -4.10 0.95
CA LEU A 26 -9.96 -4.81 0.82
C LEU A 26 -10.65 -4.97 2.18
N GLY A 27 -9.90 -5.36 3.22
CA GLY A 27 -10.39 -5.47 4.60
C GLY A 27 -10.90 -4.13 5.14
N TYR A 28 -10.25 -3.01 4.79
CA TYR A 28 -10.73 -1.67 5.11
C TYR A 28 -12.15 -1.39 4.60
N TYR A 29 -12.49 -1.97 3.44
CA TYR A 29 -13.81 -1.91 2.81
C TYR A 29 -14.76 -3.06 3.23
N GLY A 30 -14.42 -3.83 4.27
CA GLY A 30 -15.26 -4.91 4.78
C GLY A 30 -15.16 -6.22 4.00
N LEU A 31 -14.24 -6.32 3.04
CA LEU A 31 -14.06 -7.52 2.24
C LEU A 31 -13.02 -8.43 2.89
N ASP A 32 -13.49 -9.50 3.53
CA ASP A 32 -12.64 -10.54 4.11
C ASP A 32 -12.23 -11.57 3.05
N ILE A 33 -11.06 -11.34 2.44
CA ILE A 33 -10.51 -12.14 1.36
C ILE A 33 -9.13 -12.66 1.77
N ARG A 34 -8.99 -13.99 1.86
CA ARG A 34 -7.69 -14.64 2.10
C ARG A 34 -6.65 -14.23 1.06
N GLU A 35 -5.46 -13.83 1.53
CA GLU A 35 -4.28 -13.49 0.72
C GLU A 35 -4.01 -14.44 -0.45
N GLU A 36 -4.11 -15.75 -0.26
CA GLU A 36 -3.85 -16.74 -1.32
C GLU A 36 -4.73 -16.51 -2.57
N LYS A 37 -5.98 -16.06 -2.39
CA LYS A 37 -6.86 -15.70 -3.52
C LYS A 37 -6.37 -14.43 -4.21
N ILE A 38 -5.88 -13.47 -3.44
CA ILE A 38 -5.32 -12.20 -3.95
C ILE A 38 -4.05 -12.48 -4.75
N ILE A 39 -3.11 -13.26 -4.21
CA ILE A 39 -1.89 -13.71 -4.89
C ILE A 39 -2.22 -14.32 -6.26
N LYS A 40 -3.20 -15.24 -6.31
CA LYS A 40 -3.64 -15.89 -7.56
C LYS A 40 -4.20 -14.90 -8.58
N ILE A 41 -5.06 -13.97 -8.16
CA ILE A 41 -5.69 -13.00 -9.07
C ILE A 41 -4.67 -11.93 -9.53
N ALA A 42 -3.86 -11.44 -8.59
CA ALA A 42 -2.84 -10.43 -8.84
C ALA A 42 -1.67 -10.99 -9.65
N LYS A 43 -1.54 -12.31 -9.73
CA LYS A 43 -0.37 -13.00 -10.30
C LYS A 43 0.92 -12.58 -9.59
N THR A 44 0.87 -12.49 -8.27
CA THR A 44 2.06 -12.28 -7.45
C THR A 44 3.02 -13.45 -7.62
N THR A 45 4.27 -13.15 -7.93
CA THR A 45 5.37 -14.12 -8.07
C THR A 45 6.50 -13.74 -7.12
N LYS A 46 7.64 -14.43 -7.21
CA LYS A 46 8.85 -14.06 -6.47
C LYS A 46 9.41 -12.68 -6.88
N GLU A 47 9.02 -12.18 -8.05
CA GLU A 47 9.38 -10.84 -8.52
C GLU A 47 8.44 -9.75 -7.96
N GLY A 48 7.48 -10.12 -7.12
CA GLY A 48 6.54 -9.19 -6.52
C GLY A 48 5.14 -9.24 -7.12
N THR A 49 4.37 -8.17 -6.85
CA THR A 49 2.96 -8.05 -7.26
C THR A 49 2.82 -6.98 -8.34
N PRO A 50 2.43 -7.33 -9.58
CA PRO A 50 2.32 -6.33 -10.64
C PRO A 50 1.12 -5.38 -10.39
N ILE A 51 1.28 -4.10 -10.73
CA ILE A 51 0.22 -3.06 -10.59
C ILE A 51 -1.06 -3.48 -11.32
N ASN A 52 -0.92 -4.08 -12.51
CA ASN A 52 -2.07 -4.59 -13.27
C ASN A 52 -2.76 -5.77 -12.57
N GLY A 53 -2.02 -6.53 -11.76
CA GLY A 53 -2.57 -7.53 -10.85
C GLY A 53 -3.48 -6.91 -9.79
N ILE A 54 -3.01 -5.87 -9.11
CA ILE A 54 -3.79 -5.11 -8.12
C ILE A 54 -5.08 -4.56 -8.74
N LYS A 55 -5.00 -3.99 -9.96
CA LYS A 55 -6.18 -3.53 -10.72
C LYS A 55 -7.19 -4.66 -10.98
N LYS A 56 -6.72 -5.87 -11.31
CA LYS A 56 -7.58 -7.05 -11.52
C LYS A 56 -8.27 -7.49 -10.23
N VAL A 57 -7.55 -7.47 -9.11
CA VAL A 57 -8.13 -7.77 -7.78
C VAL A 57 -9.24 -6.78 -7.45
N ALA A 58 -8.98 -5.48 -7.56
CA ALA A 58 -10.00 -4.46 -7.31
C ALA A 58 -11.25 -4.67 -8.18
N LYS A 59 -11.06 -4.89 -9.49
CA LYS A 59 -12.16 -5.16 -10.43
C LYS A 59 -12.94 -6.44 -10.05
N LYS A 60 -12.25 -7.51 -9.64
CA LYS A 60 -12.87 -8.78 -9.23
C LYS A 60 -13.84 -8.62 -8.06
N TYR A 61 -13.56 -7.67 -7.16
CA TYR A 61 -14.38 -7.38 -5.99
C TYR A 61 -15.22 -6.11 -6.13
N ASN A 62 -15.57 -5.72 -7.36
CA ASN A 62 -16.45 -4.59 -7.69
C ASN A 62 -15.95 -3.22 -7.19
N LEU A 63 -14.64 -3.09 -6.96
CA LEU A 63 -13.99 -1.83 -6.65
C LEU A 63 -13.39 -1.21 -7.91
N LYS A 64 -13.29 0.12 -7.90
CA LYS A 64 -12.56 0.90 -8.90
C LYS A 64 -11.11 1.03 -8.45
N CYS A 65 -10.20 1.08 -9.40
CA CYS A 65 -8.77 1.25 -9.15
C CYS A 65 -8.21 2.30 -10.10
N LYS A 66 -7.53 3.31 -9.55
CA LYS A 66 -6.74 4.29 -10.29
C LYS A 66 -5.29 4.20 -9.85
N ALA A 67 -4.40 3.92 -10.78
CA ALA A 67 -2.96 3.92 -10.54
C ALA A 67 -2.35 5.00 -11.43
N LYS A 68 -1.63 5.95 -10.83
CA LYS A 68 -1.04 7.09 -11.53
C LYS A 68 0.06 7.72 -10.67
N GLU A 69 0.84 8.60 -11.29
CA GLU A 69 1.67 9.55 -10.54
C GLU A 69 0.77 10.46 -9.70
N MET A 70 1.23 10.77 -8.49
CA MET A 70 0.55 11.59 -7.51
C MET A 70 1.53 12.55 -6.85
N ASN A 71 1.02 13.62 -6.25
CA ASN A 71 1.77 14.43 -5.30
C ASN A 71 1.26 14.25 -3.86
N ILE A 72 1.98 14.84 -2.91
CA ILE A 72 1.67 14.76 -1.47
C ILE A 72 0.27 15.30 -1.16
N GLU A 73 -0.19 16.37 -1.81
CA GLU A 73 -1.50 16.96 -1.54
C GLU A 73 -2.62 16.06 -2.07
N GLU A 74 -2.44 15.42 -3.23
CA GLU A 74 -3.40 14.43 -3.73
C GLU A 74 -3.54 13.23 -2.79
N ILE A 75 -2.44 12.77 -2.16
CA ILE A 75 -2.50 11.73 -1.12
C ILE A 75 -3.31 12.24 0.08
N LYS A 76 -3.02 13.45 0.59
CA LYS A 76 -3.74 14.03 1.73
C LYS A 76 -5.24 14.16 1.44
N ASP A 77 -5.61 14.55 0.22
CA ASP A 77 -7.00 14.63 -0.21
C ASP A 77 -7.70 13.27 -0.21
N CYS A 78 -7.00 12.20 -0.61
CA CYS A 78 -7.51 10.84 -0.49
C CYS A 78 -7.76 10.47 0.97
N ILE A 79 -6.78 10.69 1.85
CA ILE A 79 -6.92 10.41 3.29
C ILE A 79 -8.05 11.25 3.91
N ASN A 80 -8.21 12.51 3.49
CA ASN A 80 -9.29 13.38 3.94
C ASN A 80 -10.67 12.81 3.60
N LYS A 81 -10.78 12.16 2.44
CA LYS A 81 -11.98 11.44 1.98
C LYS A 81 -12.11 10.02 2.53
N ASN A 82 -11.24 9.62 3.48
CA ASN A 82 -11.18 8.27 4.03
C ASN A 82 -10.87 7.21 2.96
N ILE A 83 -9.96 7.54 2.04
CA ILE A 83 -9.49 6.65 0.99
C ILE A 83 -7.99 6.41 1.22
N PRO A 84 -7.57 5.20 1.61
CA PRO A 84 -6.16 4.83 1.74
C PRO A 84 -5.50 4.79 0.35
N VAL A 85 -4.18 4.96 0.31
CA VAL A 85 -3.41 4.96 -0.95
C VAL A 85 -2.25 3.99 -0.84
N ILE A 86 -2.13 3.04 -1.77
CA ILE A 86 -0.94 2.17 -1.83
C ILE A 86 0.15 2.94 -2.59
N LEU A 87 1.35 3.02 -2.03
CA LEU A 87 2.54 3.58 -2.69
C LEU A 87 3.53 2.49 -3.02
N LEU A 88 4.30 2.72 -4.09
CA LEU A 88 5.51 1.98 -4.42
C LEU A 88 6.70 2.83 -4.01
N LEU A 89 7.55 2.36 -3.10
CA LEU A 89 8.70 3.12 -2.62
C LEU A 89 9.88 2.21 -2.27
N GLN A 90 11.05 2.81 -2.10
CA GLN A 90 12.27 2.11 -1.66
C GLN A 90 12.34 2.04 -0.13
N ALA A 91 12.48 0.82 0.42
CA ALA A 91 12.54 0.60 1.87
C ALA A 91 13.28 -0.68 2.26
N TRP A 92 13.55 -0.83 3.56
CA TRP A 92 14.03 -2.07 4.18
C TRP A 92 15.36 -2.64 3.62
N THR A 93 16.19 -1.78 3.01
CA THR A 93 17.54 -2.13 2.56
C THR A 93 18.49 -2.50 3.70
N GLU A 94 19.44 -3.40 3.42
CA GLU A 94 20.55 -3.73 4.32
C GLU A 94 21.71 -2.71 4.26
N LYS A 95 21.66 -1.77 3.30
CA LYS A 95 22.69 -0.72 3.16
C LYS A 95 22.72 0.16 4.41
N LYS A 96 23.90 0.37 5.00
CA LYS A 96 24.07 1.23 6.19
C LYS A 96 23.76 2.71 5.94
N LYS A 97 23.98 3.19 4.72
CA LYS A 97 23.76 4.59 4.29
C LYS A 97 23.24 4.60 2.85
N PRO A 98 21.97 4.23 2.63
CA PRO A 98 21.40 4.18 1.29
C PRO A 98 21.24 5.58 0.70
N ASN A 99 21.56 5.72 -0.58
CA ASN A 99 21.15 6.88 -1.36
C ASN A 99 19.77 6.60 -1.95
N TRP A 100 18.71 6.93 -1.20
CA TRP A 100 17.33 6.59 -1.57
C TRP A 100 16.96 7.05 -2.97
N LYS A 101 17.40 8.24 -3.39
CA LYS A 101 17.11 8.81 -4.72
C LYS A 101 17.64 7.98 -5.89
N GLU A 102 18.69 7.21 -5.65
CA GLU A 102 19.36 6.38 -6.64
C GLU A 102 19.13 4.89 -6.40
N ASP A 103 18.31 4.55 -5.40
CA ASP A 103 17.95 3.16 -5.10
C ASP A 103 16.80 2.72 -5.99
N TRP A 104 16.92 1.58 -6.66
CA TRP A 104 15.90 1.02 -7.56
C TRP A 104 15.71 -0.48 -7.37
N VAL A 105 16.33 -1.06 -6.34
CA VAL A 105 16.39 -2.51 -6.13
C VAL A 105 15.74 -2.95 -4.81
N ASP A 106 15.35 -1.98 -3.97
CA ASP A 106 14.78 -2.20 -2.64
C ASP A 106 13.29 -1.80 -2.63
N GLY A 107 12.57 -2.14 -3.72
CA GLY A 107 11.17 -1.80 -3.96
C GLY A 107 10.20 -2.43 -2.98
N HIS A 108 9.18 -1.67 -2.56
CA HIS A 108 8.24 -2.08 -1.52
C HIS A 108 6.88 -1.39 -1.65
N TYR A 109 5.82 -2.15 -1.36
CA TYR A 109 4.45 -1.64 -1.29
C TYR A 109 4.06 -1.30 0.14
N VAL A 110 3.58 -0.07 0.36
CA VAL A 110 3.02 0.38 1.65
C VAL A 110 1.68 1.06 1.47
N VAL A 111 0.83 1.10 2.50
CA VAL A 111 -0.46 1.79 2.45
C VAL A 111 -0.40 3.07 3.28
N VAL A 112 -0.55 4.24 2.65
CA VAL A 112 -0.76 5.50 3.38
C VAL A 112 -2.12 5.44 4.05
N ILE A 113 -2.11 5.60 5.36
CA ILE A 113 -3.30 5.62 6.22
C ILE A 113 -3.44 6.91 7.00
N GLY A 114 -2.47 7.82 6.91
CA GLY A 114 -2.53 9.04 7.69
C GLY A 114 -1.42 10.03 7.38
N TYR A 115 -1.58 11.23 7.93
CA TYR A 115 -0.57 12.27 7.84
C TYR A 115 -0.66 13.29 8.98
N ASP A 116 0.41 14.04 9.16
CA ASP A 116 0.43 15.32 9.87
C ASP A 116 1.19 16.39 9.06
N LYS A 117 1.61 17.49 9.71
CA LYS A 117 2.31 18.58 9.03
C LYS A 117 3.66 18.16 8.43
N LYS A 118 4.31 17.12 8.96
CA LYS A 118 5.69 16.72 8.66
C LYS A 118 5.83 15.27 8.19
N LYS A 119 4.86 14.39 8.45
CA LYS A 119 4.98 12.94 8.24
C LYS A 119 3.79 12.35 7.48
N MET A 120 4.07 11.32 6.69
CA MET A 120 3.09 10.34 6.22
C MET A 120 3.21 9.08 7.09
N TYR A 121 2.06 8.50 7.42
CA TYR A 121 1.93 7.30 8.25
C TYR A 121 1.43 6.14 7.39
N PHE A 122 2.05 4.99 7.56
CA PHE A 122 1.79 3.81 6.75
C PHE A 122 1.31 2.63 7.59
N GLU A 123 0.39 1.87 7.01
CA GLU A 123 0.32 0.44 7.27
C GLU A 123 1.34 -0.23 6.35
N ASP A 124 2.30 -0.91 6.96
CA ASP A 124 3.47 -1.44 6.28
C ASP A 124 3.48 -2.97 6.40
N PRO A 125 3.26 -3.71 5.29
CA PRO A 125 3.27 -5.17 5.29
C PRO A 125 4.57 -5.78 5.84
N SER A 126 5.68 -5.03 5.85
CA SER A 126 6.99 -5.41 6.38
C SER A 126 7.17 -5.19 7.88
N SER A 127 6.18 -4.64 8.59
CA SER A 127 6.29 -4.27 10.00
C SER A 127 5.02 -4.65 10.78
N ILE A 128 5.19 -5.05 12.05
CA ILE A 128 4.05 -5.22 12.97
C ILE A 128 3.57 -3.88 13.56
N LEU A 129 4.39 -2.84 13.41
CA LEU A 129 4.11 -1.48 13.85
C LEU A 129 3.80 -0.61 12.64
N ARG A 130 2.91 0.38 12.83
CA ARG A 130 2.73 1.45 11.83
C ARG A 130 4.03 2.24 11.69
N THR A 131 4.43 2.46 10.46
CA THR A 131 5.68 3.18 10.14
C THR A 131 5.37 4.59 9.69
N TYR A 132 6.41 5.42 9.58
CA TYR A 132 6.29 6.77 9.03
C TYR A 132 7.54 7.15 8.26
N LEU A 133 7.35 8.09 7.33
CA LEU A 133 8.43 8.82 6.67
C LEU A 133 8.12 10.30 6.80
N ASN A 134 9.16 11.11 6.99
CA ASN A 134 8.98 12.56 6.86
C ASN A 134 8.77 12.94 5.37
N LEU A 135 8.15 14.08 5.10
CA LEU A 135 7.78 14.45 3.71
C LEU A 135 8.99 14.60 2.77
N LYS A 136 10.16 14.97 3.27
CA LYS A 136 11.37 15.07 2.45
C LYS A 136 11.88 13.67 2.10
N GLU A 137 12.00 12.83 3.10
CA GLU A 137 12.44 11.44 2.94
C GLU A 137 11.49 10.63 2.05
N LEU A 138 10.18 10.83 2.17
CA LEU A 138 9.22 10.20 1.25
C LEU A 138 9.50 10.58 -0.20
N LYS A 139 9.74 11.86 -0.50
CA LYS A 139 10.04 12.29 -1.88
C LYS A 139 11.28 11.62 -2.46
N ASP A 140 12.27 11.35 -1.60
CA ASP A 140 13.53 10.72 -1.98
C ASP A 140 13.42 9.21 -2.14
N ARG A 141 12.38 8.57 -1.59
CA ARG A 141 12.15 7.11 -1.64
C ARG A 141 11.02 6.70 -2.58
N TRP A 142 10.15 7.63 -2.96
CA TRP A 142 8.87 7.34 -3.60
C TRP A 142 9.03 7.14 -5.11
N HIS A 143 9.69 6.06 -5.46
CA HIS A 143 9.87 5.56 -6.83
C HIS A 143 10.16 4.06 -6.77
N ASP A 144 9.97 3.39 -7.90
CA ASP A 144 10.21 1.96 -8.04
C ASP A 144 10.40 1.56 -9.51
N GLU A 145 10.88 0.34 -9.74
CA GLU A 145 11.06 -0.24 -11.07
C GLU A 145 10.36 -1.61 -11.15
N ASP A 146 9.53 -1.81 -12.18
CA ASP A 146 8.95 -3.14 -12.45
C ASP A 146 10.01 -4.09 -13.04
N CYS A 147 9.71 -5.39 -13.06
CA CYS A 147 10.64 -6.41 -13.58
C CYS A 147 10.93 -6.28 -15.09
N ASP A 148 10.13 -5.51 -15.84
CA ASP A 148 10.35 -5.18 -17.25
C ASP A 148 11.18 -3.89 -17.47
N GLY A 149 11.67 -3.28 -16.39
CA GLY A 149 12.44 -2.03 -16.41
C GLY A 149 11.58 -0.77 -16.46
N CYS A 150 10.24 -0.89 -16.36
CA CYS A 150 9.37 0.27 -16.30
C CYS A 150 9.54 1.02 -14.98
N LYS A 151 10.00 2.27 -15.07
CA LYS A 151 10.18 3.13 -13.90
C LYS A 151 8.91 3.86 -13.52
N PHE A 152 8.59 3.84 -12.23
CA PHE A 152 7.49 4.55 -11.63
C PHE A 152 8.04 5.63 -10.69
N ASN A 153 7.68 6.88 -10.93
CA ASN A 153 8.02 7.99 -10.04
C ASN A 153 6.75 8.50 -9.36
N HIS A 154 6.82 8.71 -8.05
CA HIS A 154 5.73 9.21 -7.22
C HIS A 154 4.38 8.52 -7.49
N TYR A 155 4.41 7.20 -7.65
CA TYR A 155 3.25 6.43 -8.09
C TYR A 155 2.38 5.99 -6.93
N GLY A 156 1.07 6.20 -7.06
CA GLY A 156 0.07 5.81 -6.08
C GLY A 156 -1.07 5.02 -6.71
N ILE A 157 -1.59 4.05 -5.96
CA ILE A 157 -2.73 3.21 -6.34
C ILE A 157 -3.87 3.47 -5.36
N VAL A 158 -4.97 3.99 -5.90
CA VAL A 158 -6.18 4.33 -5.17
C VAL A 158 -7.26 3.30 -5.55
N ILE A 159 -7.63 2.46 -4.59
CA ILE A 159 -8.76 1.53 -4.70
C ILE A 159 -9.94 2.16 -3.96
N TYR A 160 -11.12 2.23 -4.60
CA TYR A 160 -12.28 2.92 -4.04
C TYR A 160 -13.59 2.41 -4.65
N GLY A 161 -14.73 2.78 -4.06
CA GLY A 161 -16.05 2.45 -4.57
C GLY A 161 -16.98 1.83 -3.53
N HIS A 162 -16.41 1.31 -2.44
CA HIS A 162 -17.15 0.90 -1.26
C HIS A 162 -16.96 1.93 -0.14
N LYS A 163 -17.89 1.94 0.82
CA LYS A 163 -17.74 2.71 2.06
C LYS A 163 -16.77 1.97 2.98
N LYS A 164 -16.07 2.72 3.84
CA LYS A 164 -15.30 2.13 4.94
C LYS A 164 -16.24 1.31 5.82
N GLU A 165 -15.89 0.05 6.07
CA GLU A 165 -16.61 -0.84 7.00
C GLU A 165 -15.76 -1.35 8.15
N PHE A 166 -14.42 -1.30 8.00
CA PHE A 166 -13.50 -1.73 9.05
C PHE A 166 -13.68 -0.92 10.35
N ASN A 167 -13.66 -1.63 11.47
CA ASN A 167 -13.69 -1.06 12.82
C ASN A 167 -12.88 -1.94 13.76
N SER A 168 -11.73 -1.46 14.21
CA SER A 168 -10.82 -2.22 15.10
C SER A 168 -11.42 -2.56 16.46
N LYS A 169 -12.51 -1.90 16.86
CA LYS A 169 -13.21 -2.16 18.13
C LYS A 169 -14.42 -3.08 17.97
N LYS A 170 -14.80 -3.42 16.73
CA LYS A 170 -15.97 -4.25 16.47
C LYS A 170 -15.64 -5.71 16.80
N ILE A 171 -16.44 -6.30 17.69
CA ILE A 171 -16.42 -7.71 18.03
C ILE A 171 -17.70 -8.33 17.48
N ILE A 172 -17.60 -9.49 16.85
CA ILE A 172 -18.74 -10.23 16.28
C ILE A 172 -18.87 -11.58 16.98
N HIS A 173 -20.08 -12.13 17.01
CA HIS A 173 -20.31 -13.49 17.47
C HIS A 173 -19.66 -14.48 16.48
N MET A 174 -18.93 -15.46 17.01
CA MET A 174 -18.38 -16.56 16.22
C MET A 174 -19.51 -17.54 15.93
N ASN A 175 -19.96 -17.60 14.68
CA ASN A 175 -20.96 -18.56 14.18
C ASN A 175 -20.29 -19.79 13.58
#